data_AF-A0A3S2UTZ3-F1
#
_entry.id   AF-A0A3S2UTZ3-F1
#
_cell.length_a   1.000
_cell.length_b   1.000
_cell.length_c   1.000
_cell.angle_alpha   90.00
_cell.angle_beta   90.00
_cell.angle_gamma   90.00
#
_symmetry.space_group_name_H-M   'P 1'
#
loop_
_entity.id
_entity.type
_entity.pdbx_description
1 polymer ?
#
loop_
_entity_poly.entity_id
_entity_poly.type
_entity_poly.pdbx_seq_one_letter_code
_entity_poly.pdbx_strand_id
1 'polypeptide(L)'
;MAFYDEDFKEIAHCGANTTINIATDDEGRKGAAFGIVGRSPGPMTAVGVYILLPHGIPVSDFKLGGIGQPFDPPPPEGCVPAILGSDSLGCWGHQCPQCGGYFRNGNHTAIYPQICPYCGLRTAAFQFLTPAQRRFLAHLAERLEEELSAPDEKGTERQVEIDMESLVRQTADEPKPDFYYASQTQQTRYNCDRCGEFNDIRGLYGYCAACGSRNNLQMLSARLEEIRQSLNDGQVRADAAVGQSVSAFDAACRDFATQLTRRVPMKPARKEALSRLVFHDIESETFKRLKDFFDLNPLKGIADKDIRFIRLMMERRHVFEHNAGVIDGRYVERSGDENATVGNLLRETRENGHRLVGLLTRMAGNIDRDFHEIFTPTEWPIEYFKERQRRASR
;
A
#
# COMPACT_ATOMS: atom_id res chain seq x y z
N MET A 1 14.80 -20.18 -1.38
CA MET A 1 15.64 -19.13 -2.00
C MET A 1 14.95 -18.66 -3.27
N ALA A 2 13.96 -17.75 -3.16
CA ALA A 2 13.22 -17.24 -4.34
C ALA A 2 12.49 -15.90 -4.09
N PHE A 3 12.20 -15.52 -2.83
CA PHE A 3 11.45 -14.29 -2.55
C PHE A 3 12.28 -13.00 -2.67
N TYR A 4 13.59 -13.03 -2.33
CA TYR A 4 14.43 -11.83 -2.38
C TYR A 4 14.89 -11.45 -3.79
N ASP A 5 14.92 -12.41 -4.73
CA ASP A 5 15.41 -12.15 -6.07
C ASP A 5 14.48 -11.24 -6.86
N GLU A 6 13.24 -11.03 -6.41
CA GLU A 6 12.27 -10.15 -7.06
C GLU A 6 12.12 -8.78 -6.39
N ASP A 7 12.72 -8.58 -5.21
CA ASP A 7 12.63 -7.33 -4.47
C ASP A 7 13.50 -6.25 -5.12
N PHE A 8 12.98 -5.02 -5.17
CA PHE A 8 13.73 -3.83 -5.61
C PHE A 8 14.27 -3.89 -7.05
N LYS A 9 13.65 -4.70 -7.91
CA LYS A 9 13.95 -4.76 -9.34
C LYS A 9 13.34 -3.59 -10.08
N GLU A 10 14.11 -2.99 -10.98
CA GLU A 10 13.58 -2.02 -11.94
C GLU A 10 12.54 -2.68 -12.84
N ILE A 11 11.45 -1.95 -13.09
CA ILE A 11 10.45 -2.26 -14.10
C ILE A 11 10.45 -1.11 -15.09
N ALA A 12 10.82 -1.43 -16.33
CA ALA A 12 10.88 -0.45 -17.40
C ALA A 12 9.52 0.24 -17.63
N HIS A 13 9.59 1.46 -18.17
CA HIS A 13 8.42 2.15 -18.72
C HIS A 13 7.66 1.28 -19.73
N CYS A 14 6.35 1.50 -19.91
CA CYS A 14 5.52 0.77 -20.89
C CYS A 14 5.92 1.01 -22.37
N GLY A 15 6.89 1.87 -22.63
CA GLY A 15 7.34 2.22 -23.99
C GLY A 15 6.36 3.09 -24.76
N ALA A 16 5.35 3.67 -24.12
CA ALA A 16 4.42 4.58 -24.78
C ALA A 16 5.09 5.93 -25.08
N ASN A 17 4.98 6.39 -26.32
CA ASN A 17 5.54 7.65 -26.76
C ASN A 17 4.58 8.79 -26.46
N THR A 18 5.09 9.87 -25.86
CA THR A 18 4.31 11.11 -25.67
C THR A 18 4.44 11.96 -26.92
N THR A 19 3.33 12.45 -27.46
CA THR A 19 3.31 13.22 -28.70
C THR A 19 2.83 14.64 -28.46
N ILE A 20 3.44 15.59 -29.16
CA ILE A 20 3.03 16.99 -29.22
C ILE A 20 2.74 17.30 -30.68
N ASN A 21 1.46 17.51 -31.00
CA ASN A 21 1.03 17.93 -32.32
C ASN A 21 1.00 19.46 -32.35
N ILE A 22 1.85 20.06 -33.17
CA ILE A 22 1.93 21.51 -33.38
C ILE A 22 1.20 21.85 -34.67
N ALA A 23 0.32 22.83 -34.61
CA ALA A 23 -0.38 23.38 -35.78
C ALA A 23 -0.24 24.90 -35.80
N THR A 24 0.09 25.46 -36.96
CA THR A 24 0.11 26.90 -37.20
C THR A 24 -1.01 27.27 -38.15
N ASP A 25 -1.94 28.12 -37.71
CA ASP A 25 -3.08 28.52 -38.53
C ASP A 25 -2.71 29.56 -39.61
N ASP A 26 -3.67 29.91 -40.46
CA ASP A 26 -3.50 30.88 -41.56
C ASP A 26 -3.21 32.32 -41.06
N GLU A 27 -3.48 32.61 -39.79
CA GLU A 27 -3.15 33.86 -39.11
C GLU A 27 -1.74 33.83 -38.50
N GLY A 28 -1.06 32.67 -38.52
CA GLY A 28 0.25 32.45 -37.90
C GLY A 28 0.19 32.15 -36.40
N ARG A 29 -1.00 31.89 -35.84
CA ARG A 29 -1.15 31.48 -34.44
C ARG A 29 -0.84 30.00 -34.30
N LYS A 30 -0.11 29.66 -33.24
CA LYS A 30 0.26 28.28 -32.95
C LYS A 30 -0.62 27.66 -31.88
N GLY A 31 -0.99 26.41 -32.10
CA GLY A 31 -1.61 25.54 -31.12
C GLY A 31 -0.78 24.27 -30.90
N ALA A 32 -0.91 23.70 -29.71
CA ALA A 32 -0.33 22.41 -29.37
C ALA A 32 -1.40 21.48 -28.81
N ALA A 33 -1.38 20.22 -29.22
CA ALA A 33 -2.22 19.16 -28.68
C ALA A 33 -1.37 17.98 -28.23
N PHE A 34 -1.63 17.48 -27.02
CA PHE A 34 -0.87 16.40 -26.40
C PHE A 34 -1.54 15.04 -26.65
N GLY A 35 -0.73 14.03 -26.90
CA GLY A 35 -1.16 12.66 -27.10
C GLY A 35 -0.21 11.64 -26.49
N ILE A 36 -0.66 10.39 -26.47
CA ILE A 36 0.17 9.24 -26.11
C ILE A 36 -0.09 8.11 -27.10
N VAL A 37 0.97 7.45 -27.56
CA VAL A 37 0.91 6.36 -28.53
C VAL A 37 1.64 5.15 -27.96
N GLY A 38 0.89 4.07 -27.70
CA GLY A 38 1.44 2.78 -27.32
C GLY A 38 1.68 1.91 -28.56
N ARG A 39 2.93 1.50 -28.79
CA ARG A 39 3.32 0.59 -29.89
C ARG A 39 3.74 -0.81 -29.40
N SER A 40 4.00 -0.94 -28.10
CA SER A 40 4.39 -2.20 -27.48
C SER A 40 3.18 -3.08 -27.14
N PRO A 41 3.31 -4.42 -27.25
CA PRO A 41 2.21 -5.36 -26.99
C PRO A 41 1.89 -5.56 -25.48
N GLY A 42 2.56 -4.83 -24.60
CA GLY A 42 2.39 -4.92 -23.14
C GLY A 42 1.22 -4.08 -22.63
N PRO A 43 0.82 -4.27 -21.35
CA PRO A 43 -0.17 -3.42 -20.72
C PRO A 43 0.33 -1.97 -20.64
N MET A 44 -0.57 -1.03 -20.90
CA MET A 44 -0.32 0.41 -20.81
C MET A 44 -1.53 1.06 -20.13
N THR A 45 -1.26 1.85 -19.09
CA THR A 45 -2.23 2.84 -18.60
C THR A 45 -1.63 4.23 -18.71
N ALA A 46 -2.49 5.24 -18.85
CA ALA A 46 -2.07 6.62 -19.01
C ALA A 46 -2.86 7.52 -18.07
N VAL A 47 -2.22 8.60 -17.60
CA VAL A 47 -2.84 9.60 -16.73
C VAL A 47 -2.55 11.01 -17.21
N GLY A 48 -3.50 11.91 -16.98
CA GLY A 48 -3.37 13.32 -17.28
C GLY A 48 -2.95 14.12 -16.04
N VAL A 49 -1.93 14.96 -16.20
CA VAL A 49 -1.50 15.94 -15.19
C VAL A 49 -1.34 17.30 -15.86
N TYR A 50 -1.90 18.36 -15.29
CA TYR A 50 -1.62 19.72 -15.72
C TYR A 50 -0.27 20.18 -15.21
N ILE A 51 0.53 20.76 -16.10
CA ILE A 51 1.85 21.31 -15.78
C ILE A 51 1.89 22.81 -16.08
N LEU A 52 2.52 23.56 -15.18
CA LEU A 52 2.73 25.00 -15.32
C LEU A 52 3.95 25.27 -16.21
N LEU A 53 3.79 26.09 -17.24
CA LEU A 53 4.88 26.57 -18.07
C LEU A 53 5.61 27.76 -17.40
N PRO A 54 6.92 27.96 -17.64
CA PRO A 54 7.81 27.18 -18.50
C PRO A 54 8.39 25.90 -17.84
N HIS A 55 8.23 25.76 -16.53
CA HIS A 55 9.06 24.84 -15.73
C HIS A 55 8.55 23.40 -15.65
N GLY A 56 7.36 23.10 -16.18
CA GLY A 56 6.74 21.78 -16.11
C GLY A 56 6.34 21.36 -14.69
N ILE A 57 6.01 22.32 -13.82
CA ILE A 57 5.62 22.04 -12.43
C ILE A 57 4.22 21.42 -12.42
N PRO A 58 4.01 20.21 -11.86
CA PRO A 58 2.70 19.59 -11.83
C PRO A 58 1.75 20.32 -10.85
N VAL A 59 0.54 20.64 -11.31
CA VAL A 59 -0.44 21.46 -10.59
C VAL A 59 -1.68 20.66 -10.15
N SER A 60 -2.20 19.78 -11.01
CA SER A 60 -3.33 18.90 -10.67
C SER A 60 -3.47 17.73 -11.63
N ASP A 61 -4.04 16.62 -11.18
CA ASP A 61 -4.51 15.55 -12.08
C ASP A 61 -5.77 15.99 -12.83
N PHE A 62 -6.02 15.41 -14.00
CA PHE A 62 -7.28 15.57 -14.73
C PHE A 62 -7.77 14.26 -15.34
N LYS A 63 -9.07 14.16 -15.57
CA LYS A 63 -9.67 13.01 -16.25
C LYS A 63 -9.54 13.21 -17.76
N LEU A 64 -8.93 12.24 -18.42
CA LEU A 64 -8.94 12.13 -19.87
C LEU A 64 -10.40 11.88 -20.30
N GLY A 65 -10.99 12.83 -21.02
CA GLY A 65 -12.34 12.72 -21.56
C GLY A 65 -12.44 11.68 -22.67
N GLY A 66 -13.67 11.32 -23.05
CA GLY A 66 -13.91 10.59 -24.30
C GLY A 66 -13.60 11.44 -25.53
N ILE A 67 -13.69 10.84 -26.72
CA ILE A 67 -13.47 11.56 -27.99
C ILE A 67 -14.42 12.77 -28.06
N GLY A 68 -13.84 13.97 -28.25
CA GLY A 68 -14.57 15.24 -28.32
C GLY A 68 -15.06 15.79 -26.98
N GLN A 69 -14.75 15.14 -25.85
CA GLN A 69 -15.06 15.67 -24.52
C GLN A 69 -13.87 16.49 -23.98
N PRO A 70 -14.13 17.65 -23.36
CA PRO A 70 -13.07 18.42 -22.71
C PRO A 70 -12.51 17.66 -21.51
N PHE A 71 -11.29 18.02 -21.11
CA PHE A 71 -10.69 17.54 -19.86
C PHE A 71 -11.45 18.08 -18.64
N ASP A 72 -11.54 17.26 -17.59
CA ASP A 72 -12.22 17.59 -16.33
C ASP A 72 -11.24 17.48 -15.15
N PRO A 73 -10.93 18.59 -14.43
CA PRO A 73 -11.35 19.97 -14.72
C PRO A 73 -10.65 20.55 -15.95
N PRO A 74 -11.08 21.71 -16.50
CA PRO A 74 -10.32 22.43 -17.53
C PRO A 74 -8.94 22.89 -17.02
N PRO A 75 -7.98 23.16 -17.91
CA PRO A 75 -6.63 23.57 -17.52
C PRO A 75 -6.66 24.88 -16.71
N PRO A 76 -5.97 24.94 -15.56
CA PRO A 76 -5.71 26.20 -14.87
C PRO A 76 -4.94 27.18 -15.77
N GLU A 77 -5.03 28.48 -15.48
CA GLU A 77 -4.30 29.51 -16.22
C GLU A 77 -2.79 29.24 -16.21
N GLY A 78 -2.15 29.41 -17.37
CA GLY A 78 -0.72 29.13 -17.57
C GLY A 78 -0.34 27.64 -17.58
N CYS A 79 -1.30 26.73 -17.45
CA CYS A 79 -1.05 25.30 -17.46
C CYS A 79 -1.40 24.65 -18.81
N VAL A 80 -0.66 23.60 -19.15
CA VAL A 80 -0.91 22.73 -20.30
C VAL A 80 -1.08 21.28 -19.84
N PRO A 81 -1.85 20.46 -20.58
CA PRO A 81 -2.00 19.05 -20.26
C PRO A 81 -0.71 18.28 -20.58
N ALA A 82 -0.31 17.38 -19.69
CA ALA A 82 0.74 16.39 -19.92
C ALA A 82 0.17 15.00 -19.69
N ILE A 83 0.56 14.04 -20.51
CA ILE A 83 0.13 12.65 -20.40
C ILE A 83 1.33 11.79 -20.02
N LEU A 84 1.22 11.04 -18.94
CA LEU A 84 2.23 10.09 -18.48
C LEU A 84 1.80 8.66 -18.84
N GLY A 85 2.77 7.80 -19.15
CA GLY A 85 2.58 6.35 -19.28
C GLY A 85 2.98 5.60 -18.01
N SER A 86 2.34 4.46 -17.77
CA SER A 86 2.66 3.54 -16.67
C SER A 86 3.98 2.80 -16.88
N ASP A 87 4.36 1.93 -15.94
CA ASP A 87 5.36 0.90 -16.22
C ASP A 87 4.82 -0.21 -17.13
N SER A 88 5.71 -1.11 -17.55
CA SER A 88 5.42 -2.24 -18.45
C SER A 88 4.50 -3.31 -17.87
N LEU A 89 4.12 -3.21 -16.59
CA LEU A 89 3.09 -4.04 -15.96
C LEU A 89 1.77 -3.29 -15.77
N GLY A 90 1.64 -2.09 -16.34
CA GLY A 90 0.45 -1.26 -16.19
C GLY A 90 0.32 -0.60 -14.81
N CYS A 91 1.39 -0.60 -14.01
CA CYS A 91 1.39 -0.08 -12.64
C CYS A 91 2.11 1.27 -12.54
N TRP A 92 1.90 1.95 -11.41
CA TRP A 92 2.39 3.31 -11.17
C TRP A 92 3.33 3.36 -9.97
N GLY A 93 4.57 3.80 -10.21
CA GLY A 93 5.51 4.15 -9.16
C GLY A 93 5.17 5.52 -8.55
N HIS A 94 5.19 5.58 -7.22
CA HIS A 94 4.84 6.74 -6.41
C HIS A 94 5.90 7.00 -5.35
N GLN A 95 6.15 8.27 -5.02
CA GLN A 95 6.96 8.66 -3.87
C GLN A 95 6.19 9.62 -2.97
N CYS A 96 6.07 9.27 -1.68
CA CYS A 96 5.35 10.09 -0.71
C CYS A 96 6.10 11.40 -0.41
N PRO A 97 5.47 12.57 -0.55
CA PRO A 97 6.13 13.84 -0.26
C PRO A 97 6.36 14.07 1.25
N GLN A 98 5.63 13.36 2.13
CA GLN A 98 5.77 13.53 3.58
C GLN A 98 6.84 12.62 4.20
N CYS A 99 6.91 11.34 3.79
CA CYS A 99 7.86 10.38 4.39
C CYS A 99 8.96 9.92 3.44
N GLY A 100 8.96 10.36 2.17
CA GLY A 100 9.93 9.94 1.15
C GLY A 100 9.80 8.49 0.69
N GLY A 101 8.88 7.72 1.26
CA GLY A 101 8.70 6.30 0.95
C GLY A 101 8.16 6.09 -0.47
N TYR A 102 8.86 5.24 -1.24
CA TYR A 102 8.44 4.79 -2.56
C TYR A 102 7.48 3.60 -2.44
N PHE A 103 6.46 3.53 -3.29
CA PHE A 103 5.55 2.39 -3.41
C PHE A 103 4.99 2.31 -4.83
N ARG A 104 4.39 1.18 -5.19
CA ARG A 104 3.69 1.00 -6.46
C ARG A 104 2.27 0.49 -6.25
N ASN A 105 1.34 0.90 -7.10
CA ASN A 105 0.00 0.36 -7.14
C ASN A 105 -0.56 0.31 -8.57
N GLY A 106 -1.73 -0.28 -8.76
CA GLY A 106 -2.37 -0.45 -10.06
C GLY A 106 -3.03 0.82 -10.62
N ASN A 107 -3.20 1.87 -9.79
CA ASN A 107 -3.92 3.08 -10.16
C ASN A 107 -3.16 4.38 -9.85
N HIS A 108 -3.34 5.37 -10.71
CA HIS A 108 -3.04 6.77 -10.44
C HIS A 108 -4.27 7.56 -10.93
N THR A 109 -5.11 8.03 -10.01
CA THR A 109 -6.44 8.54 -10.37
C THR A 109 -6.68 9.99 -9.98
N ALA A 110 -7.45 10.70 -10.81
CA ALA A 110 -7.99 12.03 -10.51
C ALA A 110 -9.35 11.99 -9.78
N ILE A 111 -9.85 10.79 -9.42
CA ILE A 111 -11.21 10.61 -8.88
C ILE A 111 -11.23 10.68 -7.35
N TYR A 112 -10.20 10.13 -6.71
CA TYR A 112 -10.10 10.06 -5.26
C TYR A 112 -8.65 10.28 -4.80
N PRO A 113 -8.42 10.66 -3.53
CA PRO A 113 -7.07 10.88 -3.03
C PRO A 113 -6.23 9.60 -3.05
N GLN A 114 -4.99 9.71 -3.51
CA GLN A 114 -3.97 8.69 -3.35
C GLN A 114 -3.49 8.67 -1.90
N ILE A 115 -3.18 7.48 -1.39
CA ILE A 115 -2.87 7.27 0.02
C ILE A 115 -1.48 6.66 0.17
N CYS A 116 -0.64 7.26 1.00
CA CYS A 116 0.67 6.69 1.31
C CYS A 116 0.52 5.40 2.14
N PRO A 117 1.07 4.26 1.70
CA PRO A 117 1.01 3.01 2.46
C PRO A 117 1.66 3.06 3.84
N TYR A 118 2.63 3.96 4.03
CA TYR A 118 3.48 3.97 5.22
C TYR A 118 3.01 4.93 6.32
N CYS A 119 2.68 6.17 5.94
CA CYS A 119 2.30 7.23 6.88
C CYS A 119 0.83 7.62 6.81
N GLY A 120 0.08 7.09 5.84
CA GLY A 120 -1.35 7.37 5.68
C GLY A 120 -1.66 8.79 5.20
N LEU A 121 -0.69 9.55 4.68
CA LEU A 121 -0.94 10.81 3.98
C LEU A 121 -1.95 10.58 2.86
N ARG A 122 -2.98 11.43 2.79
CA ARG A 122 -3.98 11.42 1.73
C ARG A 122 -3.91 12.74 0.97
N THR A 123 -3.66 12.69 -0.33
CA THR A 123 -3.63 13.87 -1.19
C THR A 123 -3.84 13.46 -2.65
N ALA A 124 -3.89 14.42 -3.57
CA ALA A 124 -4.03 14.15 -5.00
C ALA A 124 -2.86 13.31 -5.53
N ALA A 125 -3.11 12.50 -6.57
CA ALA A 125 -2.13 11.54 -7.07
C ALA A 125 -0.88 12.23 -7.66
N PHE A 126 -1.03 13.38 -8.32
CA PHE A 126 0.11 14.15 -8.84
C PHE A 126 1.12 14.57 -7.76
N GLN A 127 0.69 14.67 -6.49
CA GLN A 127 1.59 15.00 -5.38
C GLN A 127 2.55 13.85 -5.06
N PHE A 128 2.21 12.63 -5.47
CA PHE A 128 3.03 11.43 -5.32
C PHE A 128 3.96 11.16 -6.50
N LEU A 129 4.02 12.04 -7.50
CA LEU A 129 4.95 11.89 -8.62
C LEU A 129 6.39 11.79 -8.12
N THR A 130 7.08 10.76 -8.59
CA THR A 130 8.50 10.53 -8.35
C THR A 130 9.36 11.66 -8.96
N PRO A 131 10.59 11.87 -8.45
CA PRO A 131 11.53 12.81 -9.04
C PRO A 131 11.78 12.57 -10.54
N ALA A 132 11.81 11.31 -10.98
CA ALA A 132 12.00 10.96 -12.38
C ALA A 132 10.80 11.37 -13.25
N GLN A 133 9.57 11.09 -12.81
CA GLN A 133 8.36 11.58 -13.49
C GLN A 133 8.31 13.12 -13.54
N ARG A 134 8.76 13.81 -12.47
CA ARG A 134 8.83 15.28 -12.47
C ARG A 134 9.86 15.82 -13.48
N ARG A 135 11.01 15.16 -13.63
CA ARG A 135 11.99 15.50 -14.68
C ARG A 135 11.44 15.28 -16.08
N PHE A 136 10.65 14.22 -16.29
CA PHE A 136 9.93 13.99 -17.54
C PHE A 136 8.97 15.14 -17.86
N LEU A 137 8.19 15.60 -16.87
CA LEU A 137 7.27 16.72 -17.06
C LEU A 137 7.99 18.05 -17.35
N ALA A 138 9.13 18.31 -16.70
CA ALA A 138 9.98 19.45 -17.01
C ALA A 138 10.53 19.38 -18.44
N HIS A 139 11.04 18.22 -18.86
CA HIS A 139 11.52 18.00 -20.22
C HIS A 139 10.41 18.19 -21.27
N LEU A 140 9.18 17.75 -20.99
CA LEU A 140 8.03 17.95 -21.86
C LEU A 140 7.69 19.43 -22.01
N ALA A 141 7.76 20.22 -20.93
CA ALA A 141 7.54 21.66 -20.97
C ALA A 141 8.61 22.37 -21.80
N GLU A 142 9.89 22.08 -21.57
CA GLU A 142 11.01 22.63 -22.34
C GLU A 142 10.83 22.33 -23.84
N ARG A 143 10.52 21.07 -24.17
CA ARG A 143 10.29 20.65 -25.56
C ARG A 143 9.12 21.40 -26.20
N LEU A 144 8.02 21.58 -25.47
CA LEU A 144 6.89 22.36 -25.97
C LEU A 144 7.29 23.81 -26.29
N GLU A 145 8.06 24.44 -25.41
CA GLU A 145 8.47 25.84 -25.60
C GLU A 145 9.38 26.03 -26.80
N GLU A 146 10.34 25.12 -27.00
CA GLU A 146 11.17 25.09 -28.19
C GLU A 146 10.32 25.00 -29.46
N GLU A 147 9.34 24.10 -29.46
CA GLU A 147 8.51 23.83 -30.63
C GLU A 147 7.50 24.95 -30.93
N LEU A 148 6.96 25.59 -29.88
CA LEU A 148 6.14 26.79 -30.03
C LEU A 148 6.96 28.00 -30.47
N SER A 149 8.21 28.13 -30.02
CA SER A 149 9.09 29.26 -30.36
C SER A 149 9.77 29.13 -31.73
N ALA A 150 9.80 27.92 -32.31
CA ALA A 150 10.41 27.69 -33.62
C ALA A 150 9.76 28.55 -34.73
N PRO A 151 10.48 28.96 -35.78
CA PRO A 151 9.85 29.60 -36.92
C PRO A 151 9.09 28.55 -37.76
N ASP A 152 7.77 28.66 -37.83
CA ASP A 152 6.92 27.79 -38.67
C ASP A 152 6.20 28.60 -39.75
N GLU A 153 6.04 28.03 -40.94
CA GLU A 153 5.22 28.62 -42.01
C GLU A 153 3.72 28.46 -41.70
N LYS A 154 2.89 29.32 -42.28
CA LYS A 154 1.42 29.22 -42.15
C LYS A 154 0.92 27.87 -42.69
N GLY A 155 0.01 27.22 -41.97
CA GLY A 155 -0.50 25.90 -42.33
C GLY A 155 0.46 24.74 -41.99
N THR A 156 1.54 24.99 -41.25
CA THR A 156 2.44 23.92 -40.79
C THR A 156 1.71 23.03 -39.78
N GLU A 157 1.68 21.73 -40.06
CA GLU A 157 1.30 20.68 -39.13
C GLU A 157 2.47 19.71 -38.94
N ARG A 158 2.87 19.48 -37.69
CA ARG A 158 3.93 18.51 -37.36
C ARG A 158 3.67 17.83 -36.04
N GLN A 159 4.19 16.61 -35.92
CA GLN A 159 4.16 15.83 -34.69
C GLN A 159 5.57 15.64 -34.17
N VAL A 160 5.77 15.98 -32.90
CA VAL A 160 7.01 15.71 -32.17
C VAL A 160 6.73 14.56 -31.21
N GLU A 161 7.59 13.54 -31.23
CA GLU A 161 7.49 12.39 -30.33
C GLU A 161 8.65 12.37 -29.34
N ILE A 162 8.34 12.16 -28.06
CA ILE A 162 9.31 11.69 -27.07
C ILE A 162 9.29 10.16 -27.13
N ASP A 163 10.32 9.60 -27.77
CA ASP A 163 10.40 8.18 -28.12
C ASP A 163 10.86 7.31 -26.94
N MET A 164 9.95 7.06 -26.01
CA MET A 164 10.18 6.20 -24.85
C MET A 164 10.43 4.74 -25.25
N GLU A 165 9.88 4.29 -26.38
CA GLU A 165 10.09 2.93 -26.88
C GLU A 165 11.57 2.67 -27.19
N SER A 166 12.23 3.61 -27.88
CA SER A 166 13.67 3.53 -28.15
C SER A 166 14.46 3.48 -26.84
N LEU A 167 14.14 4.34 -25.86
CA LEU A 167 14.81 4.38 -24.56
C LEU A 167 14.65 3.09 -23.75
N VAL A 168 13.52 2.39 -23.88
CA VAL A 168 13.31 1.08 -23.23
C VAL A 168 14.17 0.00 -23.88
N ARG A 169 14.42 0.08 -25.19
CA ARG A 169 15.20 -0.91 -25.96
C ARG A 169 16.72 -0.68 -25.90
N GLN A 170 17.18 0.47 -25.40
CA GLN A 170 18.60 0.74 -25.18
C GLN A 170 19.24 -0.35 -24.31
N THR A 171 20.49 -0.68 -24.64
CA THR A 171 21.25 -1.68 -23.89
C THR A 171 21.60 -1.15 -22.50
N ALA A 172 21.86 -2.03 -21.53
CA ALA A 172 22.20 -1.63 -20.17
C ALA A 172 23.48 -0.78 -20.07
N ASP A 173 24.34 -0.84 -21.09
CA ASP A 173 25.61 -0.11 -21.16
C ASP A 173 25.45 1.33 -21.69
N GLU A 174 24.27 1.67 -22.24
CA GLU A 174 23.95 3.01 -22.71
C GLU A 174 23.24 3.82 -21.62
N PRO A 175 23.74 5.02 -21.26
CA PRO A 175 23.09 5.84 -20.25
C PRO A 175 21.76 6.38 -20.79
N LYS A 176 20.66 5.98 -20.14
CA LYS A 176 19.34 6.55 -20.41
C LYS A 176 19.32 8.04 -20.01
N PRO A 177 18.55 8.89 -20.71
CA PRO A 177 18.47 10.31 -20.38
C PRO A 177 17.83 10.51 -19.00
N ASP A 178 18.17 11.61 -18.34
CA ASP A 178 17.72 11.90 -16.96
C ASP A 178 16.19 11.98 -16.80
N PHE A 179 15.46 12.28 -17.88
CA PHE A 179 14.00 12.33 -17.90
C PHE A 179 13.36 10.95 -18.05
N TYR A 180 14.12 9.91 -18.39
CA TYR A 180 13.61 8.54 -18.41
C TYR A 180 13.22 8.14 -16.98
N TYR A 181 12.03 7.55 -16.85
CA TYR A 181 11.53 7.07 -15.58
C TYR A 181 11.12 5.60 -15.68
N ALA A 182 11.40 4.87 -14.63
CA ALA A 182 11.04 3.47 -14.45
C ALA A 182 10.47 3.28 -13.03
N SER A 183 9.69 2.22 -12.87
CA SER A 183 9.20 1.81 -11.56
C SER A 183 10.19 0.83 -10.92
N GLN A 184 9.97 0.53 -9.64
CA GLN A 184 10.68 -0.51 -8.91
C GLN A 184 9.69 -1.44 -8.20
N THR A 185 9.94 -2.75 -8.18
CA THR A 185 9.24 -3.69 -7.28
C THR A 185 9.59 -3.42 -5.83
N GLN A 186 8.68 -3.74 -4.92
CA GLN A 186 8.95 -3.74 -3.48
C GLN A 186 8.81 -5.17 -2.95
N GLN A 187 8.61 -5.29 -1.63
CA GLN A 187 8.75 -6.57 -0.92
C GLN A 187 7.42 -7.31 -0.78
N THR A 188 6.32 -6.57 -0.57
CA THR A 188 5.00 -7.15 -0.34
C THR A 188 4.03 -6.69 -1.41
N ARG A 189 3.68 -7.65 -2.26
CA ARG A 189 2.72 -7.50 -3.36
C ARG A 189 1.40 -8.17 -2.98
N TYR A 190 0.31 -7.42 -2.97
CA TYR A 190 -1.00 -7.94 -2.60
C TYR A 190 -2.14 -7.17 -3.27
N ASN A 191 -3.28 -7.82 -3.46
CA ASN A 191 -4.53 -7.14 -3.80
C ASN A 191 -5.30 -6.85 -2.52
N CYS A 192 -5.78 -5.62 -2.36
CA CYS A 192 -6.57 -5.23 -1.19
C CYS A 192 -7.90 -6.02 -1.16
N ASP A 193 -8.20 -6.66 -0.05
CA ASP A 193 -9.44 -7.41 0.16
C ASP A 193 -10.71 -6.54 0.08
N ARG A 194 -10.60 -5.24 0.36
CA ARG A 194 -11.74 -4.31 0.38
C ARG A 194 -12.07 -3.67 -0.97
N CYS A 195 -11.06 -3.33 -1.77
CA CYS A 195 -11.26 -2.61 -3.03
C CYS A 195 -10.56 -3.24 -4.25
N GLY A 196 -9.88 -4.37 -4.08
CA GLY A 196 -9.21 -5.10 -5.16
C GLY A 196 -7.96 -4.43 -5.72
N GLU A 197 -7.56 -3.26 -5.20
CA GLU A 197 -6.39 -2.54 -5.68
C GLU A 197 -5.10 -3.36 -5.48
N PHE A 198 -4.30 -3.47 -6.54
CA PHE A 198 -2.95 -4.01 -6.45
C PHE A 198 -2.03 -3.04 -5.71
N ASN A 199 -1.29 -3.53 -4.73
CA ASN A 199 -0.34 -2.79 -3.93
C ASN A 199 1.01 -3.51 -3.91
N ASP A 200 2.09 -2.75 -4.04
CA ASP A 200 3.47 -3.22 -3.96
C ASP A 200 4.26 -2.27 -3.04
N ILE A 201 4.50 -2.73 -1.82
CA ILE A 201 4.99 -1.90 -0.71
C ILE A 201 6.24 -2.49 -0.06
N ARG A 202 7.01 -1.64 0.61
CA ARG A 202 8.13 -2.05 1.45
C ARG A 202 7.62 -2.57 2.81
N GLY A 203 8.26 -3.61 3.33
CA GLY A 203 7.82 -4.28 4.55
C GLY A 203 6.50 -5.03 4.34
N LEU A 204 5.93 -5.56 5.43
CA LEU A 204 4.77 -6.46 5.39
C LEU A 204 3.42 -5.73 5.43
N TYR A 205 3.34 -4.62 6.16
CA TYR A 205 2.08 -3.97 6.47
C TYR A 205 2.01 -2.55 5.94
N GLY A 206 0.87 -2.17 5.39
CA GLY A 206 0.64 -0.85 4.81
C GLY A 206 -0.84 -0.51 4.67
N TYR A 207 -1.11 0.77 4.42
CA TYR A 207 -2.39 1.21 3.89
C TYR A 207 -2.48 0.85 2.40
N CYS A 208 -3.67 0.45 1.94
CA CYS A 208 -3.99 0.39 0.53
C CYS A 208 -3.87 1.78 -0.09
N ALA A 209 -3.13 1.89 -1.19
CA ALA A 209 -2.89 3.15 -1.90
C ALA A 209 -4.16 3.81 -2.44
N ALA A 210 -5.23 3.04 -2.67
CA ALA A 210 -6.52 3.53 -3.14
C ALA A 210 -7.51 3.82 -2.00
N CYS A 211 -7.98 2.78 -1.30
CA CYS A 211 -9.03 2.97 -0.29
C CYS A 211 -8.48 3.34 1.11
N GLY A 212 -7.19 3.14 1.38
CA GLY A 212 -6.62 3.47 2.68
C GLY A 212 -7.03 2.51 3.80
N SER A 213 -7.57 1.33 3.47
CA SER A 213 -7.70 0.23 4.42
C SER A 213 -6.33 -0.41 4.67
N ARG A 214 -6.10 -0.86 5.90
CA ARG A 214 -4.87 -1.55 6.31
C ARG A 214 -4.91 -3.02 5.91
N ASN A 215 -3.78 -3.56 5.48
CA ASN A 215 -3.66 -4.98 5.13
C ASN A 215 -3.35 -5.89 6.33
N ASN A 216 -3.23 -5.36 7.56
CA ASN A 216 -2.81 -6.12 8.74
C ASN A 216 -3.67 -7.36 8.98
N LEU A 217 -5.00 -7.23 8.94
CA LEU A 217 -5.90 -8.35 9.14
C LEU A 217 -5.79 -9.38 8.00
N GLN A 218 -5.67 -8.91 6.75
CA GLN A 218 -5.49 -9.76 5.57
C GLN A 218 -4.20 -10.59 5.69
N MET A 219 -3.07 -9.94 5.99
CA MET A 219 -1.76 -10.60 6.12
C MET A 219 -1.73 -11.54 7.33
N LEU A 220 -2.30 -11.13 8.47
CA LEU A 220 -2.40 -11.99 9.65
C LEU A 220 -3.26 -13.22 9.37
N SER A 221 -4.42 -13.04 8.73
CA SER A 221 -5.34 -14.15 8.46
C SER A 221 -4.71 -15.17 7.52
N ALA A 222 -4.02 -14.73 6.48
CA ALA A 222 -3.25 -15.61 5.59
C ALA A 222 -2.18 -16.39 6.38
N ARG A 223 -1.39 -15.69 7.20
CA ARG A 223 -0.34 -16.34 8.01
C ARG A 223 -0.89 -17.35 9.02
N LEU A 224 -2.01 -17.03 9.66
CA LEU A 224 -2.68 -17.91 10.61
C LEU A 224 -3.27 -19.15 9.92
N GLU A 225 -3.75 -19.01 8.70
CA GLU A 225 -4.22 -20.14 7.90
C GLU A 225 -3.07 -21.05 7.46
N GLU A 226 -1.92 -20.49 7.06
CA GLU A 226 -0.71 -21.28 6.79
C GLU A 226 -0.30 -22.11 8.03
N ILE A 227 -0.26 -21.49 9.21
CA ILE A 227 0.08 -22.18 10.46
C ILE A 227 -0.93 -23.29 10.76
N ARG A 228 -2.22 -23.01 10.55
CA ARG A 228 -3.30 -23.99 10.72
C ARG A 228 -3.12 -25.18 9.78
N GLN A 229 -2.79 -24.95 8.52
CA GLN A 229 -2.59 -25.99 7.52
C GLN A 229 -1.35 -26.83 7.86
N SER A 230 -0.21 -26.20 8.18
CA SER A 230 0.99 -26.93 8.62
C SER A 230 0.76 -27.74 9.89
N LEU A 231 -0.11 -27.29 10.80
CA LEU A 231 -0.50 -28.04 11.99
C LEU A 231 -1.37 -29.26 11.64
N ASN A 232 -2.29 -29.11 10.68
CA ASN A 232 -3.11 -30.22 10.17
C ASN A 232 -2.24 -31.29 9.50
N ASP A 233 -1.27 -30.86 8.70
CA ASP A 233 -0.37 -31.73 7.92
C ASP A 233 0.73 -32.35 8.79
N GLY A 234 0.79 -32.02 10.09
CA GLY A 234 1.81 -32.51 11.01
C GLY A 234 3.22 -31.95 10.74
N GLN A 235 3.33 -30.93 9.88
CA GLN A 235 4.60 -30.25 9.56
C GLN A 235 5.09 -29.38 10.71
N VAL A 236 4.16 -28.86 11.53
CA VAL A 236 4.48 -28.09 12.73
C VAL A 236 3.83 -28.74 13.94
N ARG A 237 4.55 -28.77 15.06
CA ARG A 237 4.01 -29.24 16.34
C ARG A 237 3.10 -28.19 16.96
N ALA A 238 2.17 -28.63 17.82
CA ALA A 238 1.18 -27.74 18.44
C ALA A 238 1.80 -26.61 19.28
N ASP A 239 2.87 -26.88 20.02
CA ASP A 239 3.64 -25.89 20.79
C ASP A 239 4.24 -24.80 19.90
N ALA A 240 4.84 -25.20 18.77
CA ALA A 240 5.36 -24.26 17.79
C ALA A 240 4.26 -23.47 17.07
N ALA A 241 3.11 -24.10 16.75
CA ALA A 241 1.96 -23.42 16.16
C ALA A 241 1.44 -22.29 17.05
N VAL A 242 1.39 -22.51 18.37
CA VAL A 242 1.00 -21.50 19.36
C VAL A 242 1.96 -20.32 19.34
N GLY A 243 3.27 -20.57 19.48
CA GLY A 243 4.28 -19.51 19.47
C GLY A 243 4.25 -18.68 18.19
N GLN A 244 4.16 -19.34 17.03
CA GLN A 244 4.06 -18.66 15.73
C GLN A 244 2.78 -17.84 15.59
N SER A 245 1.63 -18.37 16.04
CA SER A 245 0.34 -17.68 15.94
C SER A 245 0.30 -16.42 16.80
N VAL A 246 0.76 -16.51 18.04
CA VAL A 246 0.83 -15.38 18.97
C VAL A 246 1.83 -14.33 18.46
N SER A 247 3.00 -14.75 17.99
CA SER A 247 4.01 -13.84 17.44
C SER A 247 3.50 -13.08 16.21
N ALA A 248 2.79 -13.77 15.29
CA ALA A 248 2.17 -13.13 14.13
C ALA A 248 1.08 -12.13 14.54
N PHE A 249 0.21 -12.52 15.47
CA PHE A 249 -0.83 -11.65 16.01
C PHE A 249 -0.25 -10.39 16.66
N ASP A 250 0.78 -10.55 17.50
CA ASP A 250 1.45 -9.46 18.20
C ASP A 250 2.13 -8.49 17.23
N ALA A 251 2.79 -8.99 16.18
CA ALA A 251 3.36 -8.16 15.12
C ALA A 251 2.30 -7.34 14.37
N ALA A 252 1.19 -7.97 13.96
CA ALA A 252 0.12 -7.30 13.24
C ALA A 252 -0.55 -6.20 14.09
N CYS A 253 -0.79 -6.47 15.38
CA CYS A 253 -1.46 -5.53 16.28
C CYS A 253 -0.55 -4.37 16.73
N ARG A 254 0.74 -4.62 16.99
CA ARG A 254 1.72 -3.57 17.29
C ARG A 254 1.85 -2.55 16.16
N ASP A 255 1.70 -3.00 14.93
CA ASP A 255 1.75 -2.11 13.79
C ASP A 255 0.50 -1.19 13.71
N PHE A 256 -0.70 -1.64 14.14
CA PHE A 256 -1.82 -0.72 14.39
C PHE A 256 -1.49 0.31 15.48
N ALA A 257 -0.92 -0.12 16.61
CA ALA A 257 -0.49 0.79 17.69
C ALA A 257 0.56 1.82 17.23
N THR A 258 1.45 1.41 16.32
CA THR A 258 2.43 2.30 15.68
C THR A 258 1.73 3.39 14.87
N GLN A 259 0.69 3.04 14.11
CA GLN A 259 -0.08 4.02 13.34
C GLN A 259 -0.86 4.98 14.25
N LEU A 260 -1.47 4.49 15.34
CA LEU A 260 -2.11 5.35 16.34
C LEU A 260 -1.11 6.36 16.94
N THR A 261 0.09 5.88 17.31
CA THR A 261 1.15 6.73 17.89
C THR A 261 1.63 7.82 16.93
N ARG A 262 1.70 7.49 15.63
CA ARG A 262 2.14 8.41 14.58
C ARG A 262 1.08 9.42 14.19
N ARG A 263 -0.19 9.02 14.15
CA ARG A 263 -1.27 9.80 13.53
C ARG A 263 -2.22 10.46 14.53
N VAL A 264 -2.25 10.03 15.78
CA VAL A 264 -3.05 10.66 16.83
C VAL A 264 -2.15 11.54 17.70
N PRO A 265 -2.38 12.87 17.75
CA PRO A 265 -1.65 13.75 18.66
C PRO A 265 -1.85 13.32 20.12
N MET A 266 -0.74 13.11 20.84
CA MET A 266 -0.77 12.73 22.26
C MET A 266 0.51 13.13 22.98
N LYS A 267 0.46 13.26 24.32
CA LYS A 267 1.61 13.58 25.17
C LYS A 267 2.69 12.48 25.08
N PRO A 268 4.00 12.82 25.26
CA PRO A 268 5.10 11.86 25.15
C PRO A 268 4.93 10.61 26.02
N ALA A 269 4.48 10.76 27.26
CA ALA A 269 4.24 9.63 28.16
C ALA A 269 3.24 8.60 27.62
N ARG A 270 2.20 9.05 26.89
CA ARG A 270 1.23 8.16 26.26
C ARG A 270 1.80 7.47 25.02
N LYS A 271 2.60 8.20 24.23
CA LYS A 271 3.33 7.61 23.09
C LYS A 271 4.26 6.48 23.56
N GLU A 272 4.98 6.71 24.65
CA GLU A 272 5.91 5.72 25.20
C GLU A 272 5.19 4.50 25.80
N ALA A 273 4.04 4.71 26.46
CA ALA A 273 3.23 3.60 26.93
C ALA A 273 2.72 2.74 25.76
N LEU A 274 2.25 3.37 24.68
CA LEU A 274 1.71 2.69 23.51
C LEU A 274 2.79 2.03 22.65
N SER A 275 3.98 2.62 22.55
CA SER A 275 5.11 2.03 21.79
C SER A 275 5.65 0.74 22.43
N ARG A 276 5.51 0.61 23.76
CA ARG A 276 5.88 -0.60 24.52
C ARG A 276 4.75 -1.62 24.63
N LEU A 277 3.57 -1.33 24.08
CA LEU A 277 2.44 -2.24 24.16
C LEU A 277 2.77 -3.55 23.41
N VAL A 278 2.56 -4.66 24.11
CA VAL A 278 2.53 -6.00 23.54
C VAL A 278 1.10 -6.53 23.65
N PHE A 279 0.59 -7.10 22.57
CA PHE A 279 -0.78 -7.60 22.48
C PHE A 279 -0.91 -9.04 22.99
N HIS A 280 0.21 -9.73 23.20
CA HIS A 280 0.24 -10.99 23.93
C HIS A 280 0.14 -10.84 25.46
N ASP A 281 0.08 -9.61 26.00
CA ASP A 281 -0.26 -9.38 27.42
C ASP A 281 -1.59 -8.61 27.53
N ILE A 282 -2.69 -9.36 27.46
CA ILE A 282 -4.05 -8.81 27.51
C ILE A 282 -4.45 -8.28 28.89
N GLU A 283 -3.67 -8.58 29.93
CA GLU A 283 -3.92 -8.11 31.29
C GLU A 283 -3.20 -6.81 31.62
N SER A 284 -2.23 -6.42 30.78
CA SER A 284 -1.49 -5.18 30.93
C SER A 284 -2.41 -3.95 30.96
N GLU A 285 -2.08 -3.00 31.82
CA GLU A 285 -2.84 -1.76 31.98
C GLU A 285 -2.96 -0.98 30.66
N THR A 286 -1.91 -0.97 29.84
CA THR A 286 -1.93 -0.32 28.52
C THR A 286 -2.91 -1.00 27.57
N PHE A 287 -2.98 -2.33 27.55
CA PHE A 287 -3.95 -3.05 26.72
C PHE A 287 -5.39 -2.73 27.14
N LYS A 288 -5.67 -2.73 28.46
CA LYS A 288 -7.00 -2.39 29.01
C LYS A 288 -7.44 -0.97 28.64
N ARG A 289 -6.49 -0.02 28.60
CA ARG A 289 -6.74 1.39 28.24
C ARG A 289 -6.95 1.64 26.75
N LEU A 290 -6.77 0.66 25.86
CA LEU A 290 -7.04 0.83 24.43
C LEU A 290 -8.48 1.30 24.18
N LYS A 291 -9.43 0.73 24.92
CA LYS A 291 -10.84 1.11 24.84
C LYS A 291 -11.05 2.54 25.32
N ASP A 292 -10.52 2.88 26.49
CA ASP A 292 -10.74 4.21 27.07
C ASP A 292 -10.08 5.34 26.27
N PHE A 293 -8.97 5.06 25.60
CA PHE A 293 -8.21 6.08 24.86
C PHE A 293 -8.58 6.21 23.39
N PHE A 294 -9.03 5.13 22.76
CA PHE A 294 -9.23 5.07 21.32
C PHE A 294 -10.53 4.36 20.91
N ASP A 295 -11.35 3.90 21.86
CA ASP A 295 -12.51 3.02 21.63
C ASP A 295 -12.15 1.73 20.88
N LEU A 296 -10.91 1.27 21.03
CA LEU A 296 -10.43 -0.01 20.49
C LEU A 296 -10.72 -1.11 21.52
N ASN A 297 -11.61 -2.05 21.19
CA ASN A 297 -11.93 -3.16 22.07
C ASN A 297 -11.59 -4.52 21.44
N PRO A 298 -10.33 -5.00 21.55
CA PRO A 298 -9.91 -6.29 21.01
C PRO A 298 -10.76 -7.48 21.51
N LEU A 299 -11.30 -7.40 22.72
CA LEU A 299 -12.05 -8.49 23.37
C LEU A 299 -13.57 -8.40 23.15
N LYS A 300 -14.05 -7.46 22.32
CA LYS A 300 -15.47 -7.26 22.02
C LYS A 300 -16.13 -8.56 21.55
N GLY A 301 -17.18 -9.00 22.27
CA GLY A 301 -17.95 -10.20 21.93
C GLY A 301 -17.22 -11.53 22.14
N ILE A 302 -16.08 -11.54 22.84
CA ILE A 302 -15.37 -12.76 23.26
C ILE A 302 -15.86 -13.14 24.65
N ALA A 303 -16.30 -14.39 24.84
CA ALA A 303 -16.81 -14.86 26.12
C ALA A 303 -15.68 -14.98 27.16
N ASP A 304 -15.98 -14.83 28.45
CA ASP A 304 -14.98 -14.87 29.52
C ASP A 304 -14.16 -16.17 29.53
N LYS A 305 -14.79 -17.30 29.20
CA LYS A 305 -14.09 -18.60 29.07
C LYS A 305 -13.05 -18.61 27.95
N ASP A 306 -13.28 -17.85 26.89
CA ASP A 306 -12.37 -17.70 25.77
C ASP A 306 -11.29 -16.67 26.09
N ILE A 307 -11.61 -15.60 26.84
CA ILE A 307 -10.62 -14.65 27.35
C ILE A 307 -9.61 -15.37 28.27
N ARG A 308 -10.10 -16.19 29.22
CA ARG A 308 -9.23 -17.02 30.07
C ARG A 308 -8.36 -17.97 29.25
N PHE A 309 -8.94 -18.59 28.22
CA PHE A 309 -8.18 -19.46 27.31
C PHE A 309 -7.10 -18.69 26.54
N ILE A 310 -7.40 -17.49 26.01
CA ILE A 310 -6.42 -16.66 25.32
C ILE A 310 -5.26 -16.33 26.27
N ARG A 311 -5.56 -15.85 27.48
CA ARG A 311 -4.55 -15.56 28.51
C ARG A 311 -3.66 -16.76 28.78
N LEU A 312 -4.25 -17.93 28.99
CA LEU A 312 -3.52 -19.19 29.17
C LEU A 312 -2.55 -19.42 28.00
N MET A 313 -3.04 -19.35 26.77
CA MET A 313 -2.22 -19.61 25.58
C MET A 313 -1.10 -18.58 25.37
N MET A 314 -1.32 -17.32 25.72
CA MET A 314 -0.28 -16.29 25.68
C MET A 314 0.85 -16.57 26.68
N GLU A 315 0.53 -17.06 27.88
CA GLU A 315 1.55 -17.47 28.85
C GLU A 315 2.24 -18.78 28.43
N ARG A 316 1.53 -19.70 27.74
CA ARG A 316 2.15 -20.91 27.19
C ARG A 316 3.22 -20.61 26.14
N ARG A 317 3.04 -19.55 25.33
CA ARG A 317 4.08 -19.08 24.41
C ARG A 317 5.41 -18.82 25.15
N HIS A 318 5.37 -18.13 26.29
CA HIS A 318 6.58 -17.85 27.08
C HIS A 318 7.30 -19.14 27.48
N VAL A 319 6.55 -20.14 27.94
CA VAL A 319 7.10 -21.45 28.31
C VAL A 319 7.74 -22.17 27.11
N PHE A 320 7.09 -22.16 25.95
CA PHE A 320 7.61 -22.81 24.74
C PHE A 320 8.82 -22.10 24.14
N GLU A 321 8.82 -20.77 24.09
CA GLU A 321 9.87 -19.99 23.42
C GLU A 321 11.09 -19.75 24.30
N HIS A 322 10.92 -19.61 25.62
CA HIS A 322 12.01 -19.21 26.52
C HIS A 322 12.47 -20.31 27.48
N ASN A 323 11.61 -21.28 27.80
CA ASN A 323 11.91 -22.31 28.80
C ASN A 323 11.93 -23.73 28.21
N ALA A 324 12.03 -23.89 26.88
CA ALA A 324 12.04 -25.18 26.20
C ALA A 324 10.86 -26.10 26.58
N GLY A 325 9.70 -25.51 26.90
CA GLY A 325 8.50 -26.24 27.33
C GLY A 325 8.46 -26.59 28.82
N VAL A 326 9.44 -26.18 29.63
CA VAL A 326 9.46 -26.45 31.09
C VAL A 326 8.71 -25.35 31.83
N ILE A 327 7.70 -25.76 32.61
CA ILE A 327 6.86 -24.84 33.40
C ILE A 327 7.70 -24.13 34.46
N ASP A 328 7.62 -22.80 34.50
CA ASP A 328 8.27 -21.94 35.50
C ASP A 328 7.26 -21.31 36.47
N GLY A 329 7.77 -20.64 37.50
CA GLY A 329 6.92 -19.95 38.48
C GLY A 329 6.07 -18.83 37.87
N ARG A 330 6.60 -18.13 36.86
CA ARG A 330 5.89 -17.06 36.15
C ARG A 330 4.62 -17.60 35.47
N TYR A 331 4.72 -18.75 34.79
CA TYR A 331 3.57 -19.39 34.16
C TYR A 331 2.50 -19.76 35.20
N VAL A 332 2.88 -20.40 36.32
CA VAL A 332 1.92 -20.80 37.36
C VAL A 332 1.19 -19.59 37.93
N GLU A 333 1.91 -18.50 38.21
CA GLU A 333 1.34 -17.26 38.77
C GLU A 333 0.37 -16.56 37.80
N ARG A 334 0.73 -16.51 36.50
CA ARG A 334 0.03 -15.67 35.53
C ARG A 334 -1.03 -16.41 34.71
N SER A 335 -0.87 -17.69 34.45
CA SER A 335 -1.71 -18.43 33.50
C SER A 335 -3.10 -18.76 34.02
N GLY A 336 -3.25 -18.94 35.33
CA GLY A 336 -4.46 -19.52 35.92
C GLY A 336 -4.64 -21.00 35.62
N ASP A 337 -3.58 -21.70 35.21
CA ASP A 337 -3.58 -23.16 34.99
C ASP A 337 -3.47 -23.90 36.33
N GLU A 338 -4.60 -24.37 36.84
CA GLU A 338 -4.69 -25.08 38.13
C GLU A 338 -3.93 -26.41 38.16
N ASN A 339 -3.56 -26.97 36.99
CA ASN A 339 -2.83 -28.23 36.88
C ASN A 339 -1.33 -28.03 36.65
N ALA A 340 -0.85 -26.78 36.69
CA ALA A 340 0.54 -26.46 36.40
C ALA A 340 1.46 -26.76 37.59
N THR A 341 2.48 -27.59 37.35
CA THR A 341 3.54 -27.89 38.32
C THR A 341 4.89 -27.42 37.78
N VAL A 342 5.58 -26.58 38.54
CA VAL A 342 6.92 -26.08 38.18
C VAL A 342 7.88 -27.25 37.92
N GLY A 343 8.64 -27.17 36.83
CA GLY A 343 9.59 -28.20 36.40
C GLY A 343 8.99 -29.26 35.48
N ASN A 344 7.65 -29.37 35.38
CA ASN A 344 7.03 -30.29 34.42
C ASN A 344 7.13 -29.77 32.98
N LEU A 345 7.19 -30.71 32.03
CA LEU A 345 7.06 -30.40 30.61
C LEU A 345 5.60 -30.14 30.25
N LEU A 346 5.34 -28.95 29.74
CA LEU A 346 4.06 -28.57 29.17
C LEU A 346 3.88 -29.24 27.80
N ARG A 347 2.72 -29.86 27.58
CA ARG A 347 2.34 -30.46 26.29
C ARG A 347 1.14 -29.71 25.73
N GLU A 348 1.19 -29.44 24.43
CA GLU A 348 0.12 -28.75 23.74
C GLU A 348 -0.64 -29.68 22.78
N THR A 349 -1.91 -29.35 22.57
CA THR A 349 -2.81 -30.10 21.68
C THR A 349 -3.09 -29.33 20.41
N ARG A 350 -3.36 -30.06 19.33
CA ARG A 350 -3.75 -29.47 18.04
C ARG A 350 -5.06 -28.70 18.16
N GLU A 351 -5.99 -29.21 18.95
CA GLU A 351 -7.31 -28.64 19.20
C GLU A 351 -7.18 -27.23 19.83
N ASN A 352 -6.26 -27.07 20.80
CA ASN A 352 -5.95 -25.76 21.36
C ASN A 352 -5.30 -24.82 20.34
N GLY A 353 -4.40 -25.34 19.50
CA GLY A 353 -3.81 -24.58 18.39
C GLY A 353 -4.88 -24.01 17.45
N HIS A 354 -5.82 -24.83 16.98
CA HIS A 354 -6.93 -24.38 16.13
C HIS A 354 -7.82 -23.35 16.81
N ARG A 355 -8.19 -23.61 18.08
CA ARG A 355 -9.02 -22.70 18.86
C ARG A 355 -8.35 -21.35 19.05
N LEU A 356 -7.06 -21.34 19.36
CA LEU A 356 -6.27 -20.12 19.52
C LEU A 356 -6.28 -19.31 18.22
N VAL A 357 -5.96 -19.95 17.09
CA VAL A 357 -5.96 -19.28 15.78
C VAL A 357 -7.29 -18.56 15.52
N GLY A 358 -8.42 -19.25 15.73
CA GLY A 358 -9.74 -18.65 15.54
C GLY A 358 -10.01 -17.45 16.46
N LEU A 359 -9.55 -17.50 17.71
CA LEU A 359 -9.71 -16.41 18.68
C LEU A 359 -8.81 -15.21 18.35
N LEU A 360 -7.56 -15.43 17.92
CA LEU A 360 -6.66 -14.36 17.50
C LEU A 360 -7.16 -13.63 16.26
N THR A 361 -7.70 -14.36 15.27
CA THR A 361 -8.34 -13.75 14.10
C THR A 361 -9.53 -12.86 14.52
N ARG A 362 -10.35 -13.30 15.47
CA ARG A 362 -11.46 -12.49 16.00
C ARG A 362 -10.98 -11.24 16.72
N MET A 363 -9.96 -11.35 17.58
CA MET A 363 -9.36 -10.20 18.26
C MET A 363 -8.80 -9.18 17.27
N ALA A 364 -8.05 -9.64 16.27
CA ALA A 364 -7.50 -8.78 15.24
C ALA A 364 -8.59 -8.14 14.39
N GLY A 365 -9.66 -8.87 14.07
CA GLY A 365 -10.82 -8.33 13.36
C GLY A 365 -11.55 -7.24 14.15
N ASN A 366 -11.59 -7.35 15.48
CA ASN A 366 -12.12 -6.27 16.33
C ASN A 366 -11.25 -5.02 16.25
N ILE A 367 -9.92 -5.17 16.40
CA ILE A 367 -8.97 -4.06 16.27
C ILE A 367 -9.07 -3.41 14.90
N ASP A 368 -9.10 -4.21 13.83
CA ASP A 368 -9.18 -3.73 12.45
C ASP A 368 -10.42 -2.88 12.21
N ARG A 369 -11.60 -3.37 12.64
CA ARG A 369 -12.86 -2.64 12.49
C ARG A 369 -12.82 -1.31 13.25
N ASP A 370 -12.53 -1.37 14.54
CA ASP A 370 -12.53 -0.19 15.42
C ASP A 370 -11.45 0.82 14.95
N PHE A 371 -10.29 0.37 14.45
CA PHE A 371 -9.25 1.23 13.85
C PHE A 371 -9.73 1.95 12.58
N HIS A 372 -10.50 1.28 11.73
CA HIS A 372 -11.06 1.87 10.51
C HIS A 372 -12.28 2.76 10.77
N GLU A 373 -12.85 2.74 11.99
CA GLU A 373 -13.79 3.78 12.43
C GLU A 373 -13.04 5.09 12.73
N ILE A 374 -11.83 5.01 13.30
CA ILE A 374 -10.95 6.18 13.54
C ILE A 374 -10.37 6.71 12.22
N PHE A 375 -9.86 5.80 11.37
CA PHE A 375 -9.23 6.13 10.09
C PHE A 375 -10.05 5.59 8.92
N THR A 376 -11.14 6.29 8.62
CA THR A 376 -12.14 5.85 7.64
C THR A 376 -11.53 5.65 6.24
N PRO A 377 -11.71 4.48 5.61
CA PRO A 377 -11.32 4.25 4.23
C PRO A 377 -12.05 5.19 3.25
N THR A 378 -11.44 5.47 2.11
CA THR A 378 -12.11 6.12 0.98
C THR A 378 -13.13 5.14 0.40
N GLU A 379 -14.39 5.56 0.31
CA GLU A 379 -15.51 4.69 -0.04
C GLU A 379 -15.59 4.38 -1.55
N TRP A 380 -15.29 5.37 -2.40
CA TRP A 380 -15.45 5.24 -3.86
C TRP A 380 -14.76 3.98 -4.44
N PRO A 381 -13.47 3.69 -4.16
CA PRO A 381 -12.80 2.49 -4.69
C PRO A 381 -13.46 1.19 -4.22
N ILE A 382 -13.99 1.16 -3.00
CA ILE A 382 -14.63 -0.02 -2.40
C ILE A 382 -15.95 -0.31 -3.13
N GLU A 383 -16.79 0.70 -3.30
CA GLU A 383 -18.08 0.53 -3.98
C GLU A 383 -17.92 0.22 -5.47
N TYR A 384 -16.97 0.88 -6.14
CA TYR A 384 -16.64 0.57 -7.53
C TYR A 384 -16.20 -0.89 -7.72
N PHE A 385 -15.37 -1.39 -6.80
CA PHE A 385 -14.93 -2.78 -6.82
C PHE A 385 -16.09 -3.76 -6.60
N LYS A 386 -16.94 -3.52 -5.61
CA LYS A 386 -18.14 -4.34 -5.35
C LYS A 386 -19.07 -4.36 -6.58
N GLU A 387 -19.27 -3.23 -7.24
CA GLU A 387 -20.08 -3.16 -8.44
C GLU A 387 -19.49 -3.99 -9.59
N ARG A 388 -18.17 -3.87 -9.83
CA ARG A 388 -17.47 -4.70 -10.83
C ARG A 388 -17.62 -6.19 -10.54
N GLN A 389 -17.49 -6.61 -9.29
CA GLN A 389 -17.70 -8.01 -8.91
C GLN A 389 -19.12 -8.48 -9.20
N ARG A 390 -20.15 -7.67 -8.86
CA ARG A 390 -21.56 -7.99 -9.17
C ARG A 390 -21.83 -8.10 -10.66
N ARG A 391 -21.16 -7.28 -11.49
CA ARG A 391 -21.28 -7.36 -12.96
C ARG A 391 -20.60 -8.59 -13.53
N ALA A 392 -19.46 -9.01 -12.97
CA ALA A 392 -18.73 -10.19 -13.41
C ALA A 392 -19.38 -11.52 -12.98
N SER A 393 -20.21 -11.51 -11.94
CA SER A 393 -20.96 -12.69 -11.48
C SER A 393 -22.31 -12.88 -12.19
N ARG A 394 -22.70 -11.96 -13.08
CA ARG A 394 -23.88 -12.07 -13.95
C ARG A 394 -23.43 -12.63 -15.29
#